data_AF-D8LXY0-F1
#
_entry.id   AF-D8LXY0-F1
#
_cell.length_a   1.000
_cell.length_b   1.000
_cell.length_c   1.000
_cell.angle_alpha   90.00
_cell.angle_beta   90.00
_cell.angle_gamma   90.00
#
_symmetry.space_group_name_H-M   'P 1'
#
loop_
_entity.id
_entity.type
_entity.pdbx_description
1 polymer ?
#
loop_
_entity_poly.entity_id
_entity_poly.type
_entity_poly.pdbx_seq_one_letter_code
_entity_poly.pdbx_strand_id
1 'polypeptide(L)'
;MQGGREIVGILKGFDSLMNIVLDEAVEYMRELDDPYELNGEQRTLGMVICRGTTIMTVNPVEGMTEIQNPYEMCIVYSHKQS
;
A
#
# COMPACT_ATOMS: atom_id res chain seq x y z
N MET A 1 5.00 4.66 2.09
CA MET A 1 6.00 5.61 2.65
C MET A 1 7.37 5.33 2.04
N GLN A 2 8.34 6.22 2.25
CA GLN A 2 9.72 5.99 1.83
C GLN A 2 10.24 4.64 2.37
N GLY A 3 10.93 3.88 1.51
CA GLY A 3 11.38 2.52 1.80
C GLY A 3 10.31 1.44 1.65
N GLY A 4 9.25 1.70 0.87
CA GLY A 4 8.19 0.72 0.57
C GLY A 4 7.15 0.55 1.68
N ARG A 5 7.43 0.95 2.92
CA ARG A 5 6.52 0.75 4.06
C ARG A 5 5.07 1.14 3.77
N GLU A 6 4.18 0.23 4.10
CA GLU A 6 2.74 0.38 3.93
C GLU A 6 2.07 0.32 5.30
N ILE A 7 1.26 1.33 5.59
CA ILE A 7 0.55 1.46 6.87
C ILE A 7 -0.89 1.81 6.57
N VAL A 8 -1.81 1.08 7.20
CA VAL A 8 -3.25 1.34 7.16
C VAL A 8 -3.71 1.68 8.58
N GLY A 9 -4.63 2.63 8.70
CA GLY A 9 -5.22 3.01 9.97
C GLY A 9 -6.37 4.00 9.77
N ILE A 10 -7.04 4.35 10.86
CA ILE A 10 -8.15 5.30 10.85
C ILE A 10 -7.58 6.72 10.89
N LEU A 11 -7.82 7.51 9.84
CA LEU A 11 -7.42 8.92 9.80
C LEU A 11 -8.14 9.73 10.89
N LYS A 12 -7.38 10.26 11.85
CA LYS A 12 -7.91 11.14 12.91
C LYS A 12 -7.63 12.62 12.69
N GLY A 13 -6.59 12.96 11.92
CA GLY A 13 -6.24 14.34 11.62
C GLY A 13 -5.02 14.46 10.73
N PHE A 14 -4.82 15.65 10.18
CA PHE A 14 -3.66 16.02 9.39
C PHE A 14 -3.37 17.51 9.47
N ASP A 15 -2.17 17.93 9.08
CA ASP A 15 -1.78 19.33 8.94
C ASP A 15 -1.39 19.70 7.49
N SER A 16 -1.05 20.97 7.25
CA SER A 16 -0.66 21.48 5.94
C SER A 16 0.66 20.92 5.41
N LEU A 17 1.48 20.29 6.25
CA LEU A 17 2.71 19.61 5.87
C LEU A 17 2.48 18.13 5.60
N MET A 18 1.21 17.70 5.55
CA MET A 18 0.81 16.30 5.37
C MET A 18 1.33 15.39 6.48
N ASN A 19 1.57 15.90 7.69
CA ASN A 19 1.71 14.99 8.83
C ASN A 19 0.34 14.40 9.13
N ILE A 20 0.26 13.08 9.27
CA ILE A 20 -1.02 12.36 9.42
C ILE A 20 -1.05 11.65 10.76
N VAL A 21 -2.16 11.80 11.48
CA VAL A 21 -2.47 11.02 12.68
C VAL A 21 -3.36 9.84 12.27
N LEU A 22 -2.84 8.64 12.46
CA LEU A 22 -3.58 7.40 12.28
C LEU A 22 -3.82 6.74 13.65
N ASP A 23 -5.03 6.24 13.84
CA ASP A 23 -5.38 5.38 14.97
C ASP A 23 -5.56 3.94 14.48
N GLU A 24 -5.46 2.97 15.39
CA GLU A 24 -5.54 1.54 15.08
C GLU A 24 -4.59 1.15 13.92
N ALA A 25 -3.44 1.80 13.83
CA ALA A 25 -2.54 1.65 12.70
C ALA A 25 -1.85 0.28 12.69
N VAL A 26 -1.75 -0.30 11.51
CA VAL A 26 -1.09 -1.58 11.22
C VAL A 26 -0.09 -1.36 10.08
N GLU A 27 1.16 -1.75 10.29
CA GLU A 27 2.19 -1.81 9.26
C GLU A 27 2.19 -3.21 8.60
N TYR A 28 2.18 -3.23 7.28
CA TYR A 28 2.35 -4.45 6.48
C TYR A 28 3.82 -4.63 6.15
N MET A 29 4.37 -5.77 6.57
CA MET A 29 5.78 -6.09 6.41
C MET A 29 6.05 -6.60 4.98
N ARG A 30 7.25 -6.30 4.49
CA ARG A 30 7.72 -6.69 3.16
C ARG A 30 8.74 -7.81 3.27
N GLU A 31 8.83 -8.61 2.22
CA GLU A 31 9.89 -9.61 2.11
C GLU A 31 11.27 -8.94 2.08
N LEU A 32 12.27 -9.61 2.68
CA LEU A 32 13.64 -9.10 2.70
C LEU A 32 14.30 -9.20 1.32
N ASP A 33 13.93 -10.25 0.57
CA ASP A 33 14.54 -10.59 -0.72
C ASP A 33 13.78 -9.95 -1.90
N ASP A 34 12.50 -9.60 -1.73
CA ASP A 34 11.70 -8.84 -2.69
C ASP A 34 10.92 -7.70 -2.01
N PRO A 35 11.36 -6.44 -2.12
CA PRO A 35 10.69 -5.32 -1.48
C PRO A 35 9.35 -4.95 -2.14
N TYR A 36 8.94 -5.60 -3.23
CA TYR A 36 7.63 -5.38 -3.85
C TYR A 36 6.57 -6.36 -3.33
N GLU A 37 6.99 -7.47 -2.73
CA GLU A 37 6.08 -8.46 -2.14
C GLU A 37 5.86 -8.23 -0.64
N LEU A 38 4.62 -8.43 -0.20
CA LEU A 38 4.26 -8.45 1.21
C LEU A 38 4.46 -9.86 1.76
N ASN A 39 5.10 -10.00 2.91
CA ASN A 39 5.35 -11.30 3.54
C ASN A 39 4.13 -11.83 4.34
N GLY A 40 3.01 -11.11 4.29
CA GLY A 40 1.78 -11.41 5.04
C GLY A 40 1.84 -11.07 6.55
N GLU A 41 3.02 -10.72 7.08
CA GLU A 41 3.17 -10.31 8.47
C GLU A 41 2.68 -8.87 8.68
N GLN A 42 2.05 -8.67 9.83
CA GLN A 42 1.50 -7.38 10.24
C GLN A 42 2.05 -6.98 11.60
N ARG A 43 2.34 -5.69 11.76
CA ARG A 43 2.75 -5.11 13.03
C ARG A 43 1.73 -4.06 13.47
N THR A 44 1.04 -4.33 14.58
CA THR A 44 0.17 -3.34 15.22
C THR A 44 1.00 -2.22 15.82
N LEU A 45 0.66 -0.98 15.48
CA LEU A 45 1.32 0.23 15.98
C LEU A 45 0.41 1.06 16.90
N GLY A 46 -0.91 0.92 16.77
CA GLY A 46 -1.88 1.72 17.53
C GLY A 46 -1.96 3.15 17.02
N MET A 47 -1.83 4.15 17.89
CA MET A 47 -1.86 5.56 17.49
C MET A 47 -0.48 6.04 17.04
N VAL A 48 -0.38 6.51 15.80
CA VAL A 48 0.89 6.95 15.19
C VAL A 48 0.76 8.30 14.51
N ILE A 49 1.90 8.99 14.40
CA ILE A 49 2.05 10.20 13.59
C ILE A 49 2.98 9.85 12.42
N CYS A 50 2.44 9.88 11.20
CA CYS A 50 3.20 9.71 9.98
C CYS A 50 3.74 11.07 9.54
N ARG A 51 5.07 11.18 9.39
CA ARG A 51 5.71 12.45 8.98
C ARG A 51 5.52 12.67 7.48
N GLY A 52 4.88 13.78 7.11
CA GLY A 52 4.48 14.08 5.74
C GLY A 52 5.61 14.05 4.71
N THR A 53 6.83 14.42 5.11
CA THR A 53 8.03 14.35 4.25
C THR A 53 8.41 12.94 3.79
N THR A 54 7.81 11.89 4.39
CA THR A 54 8.08 10.48 4.05
C THR A 54 6.87 9.78 3.42
N ILE A 55 5.74 10.48 3.31
CA ILE A 55 4.52 9.97 2.71
C ILE A 55 4.64 10.14 1.19
N MET A 56 4.45 9.03 0.47
CA MET A 56 4.51 9.01 -1.00
C MET A 56 3.11 9.02 -1.61
N THR A 57 2.18 8.27 -1.03
CA THR A 57 0.80 8.12 -1.47
C THR A 57 -0.11 7.95 -0.26
N VAL A 58 -1.36 8.39 -0.42
CA VAL A 58 -2.45 8.20 0.56
C VAL A 58 -3.68 7.82 -0.25
N ASN A 59 -4.33 6.72 0.12
CA ASN A 59 -5.51 6.21 -0.57
C ASN A 59 -6.56 5.76 0.44
N PRO A 60 -7.86 5.91 0.14
CA PRO A 60 -8.90 5.27 0.94
C PRO A 60 -8.81 3.74 0.79
N VAL A 61 -9.08 3.02 1.88
CA VAL A 61 -9.19 1.55 1.84
C VAL A 61 -10.50 1.12 1.19
N GLU A 62 -11.57 1.88 1.42
CA GLU A 62 -12.89 1.58 0.86
C GLU A 62 -12.88 1.69 -0.67
N GLY A 63 -13.36 0.64 -1.34
CA GLY A 63 -13.39 0.56 -2.80
C GLY A 63 -12.08 0.12 -3.46
N MET A 64 -11.01 -0.07 -2.70
CA MET A 64 -9.79 -0.71 -3.19
C MET A 64 -9.92 -2.23 -3.08
N THR A 65 -9.58 -2.92 -4.16
CA THR A 65 -9.48 -4.38 -4.16
C THR A 65 -8.26 -4.78 -4.96
N GLU A 66 -7.58 -5.82 -4.50
CA GLU A 66 -6.53 -6.45 -5.29
C GLU A 66 -7.18 -7.15 -6.48
N ILE A 67 -6.66 -6.84 -7.68
CA ILE A 67 -7.12 -7.46 -8.92
C ILE A 67 -5.98 -8.28 -9.51
N GLN A 68 -6.36 -9.34 -10.22
CA GLN A 68 -5.40 -10.04 -11.08
C GLN A 68 -4.89 -9.09 -12.17
N ASN A 69 -3.68 -9.36 -12.66
CA ASN A 69 -3.06 -8.57 -13.72
C ASN A 69 -4.04 -8.45 -14.92
N PRO A 70 -4.54 -7.24 -15.23
CA PRO A 70 -5.58 -7.05 -16.24
C PRO A 70 -5.09 -7.33 -17.67
N TYR A 71 -3.78 -7.54 -17.86
CA TYR A 71 -3.15 -7.80 -19.16
C TYR A 71 -2.83 -9.28 -19.41
N GLU A 72 -2.97 -10.17 -18.42
CA GLU A 72 -2.70 -11.61 -18.61
C GLU A 72 -3.61 -12.25 -19.67
N MET A 73 -4.85 -11.77 -19.82
CA MET A 73 -5.79 -12.29 -20.82
C MET A 73 -5.50 -11.79 -22.26
N CYS A 74 -4.63 -10.78 -22.44
CA CYS A 74 -4.43 -10.14 -23.75
C CYS A 74 -3.46 -10.89 -24.67
N ILE A 75 -2.73 -11.89 -24.16
CA ILE A 75 -1.63 -12.56 -24.90
C ILE A 75 -2.15 -13.65 -25.88
N VAL A 76 -3.45 -13.97 -25.92
CA VAL A 76 -3.98 -15.10 -26.70
C VAL A 76 -4.53 -14.72 -28.09
N TYR A 77 -4.56 -13.44 -28.47
CA TYR A 77 -5.09 -13.02 -29.79
C TYR A 77 -4.04 -12.73 -30.88
N SER A 78 -2.74 -12.78 -30.55
CA SER A 78 -1.66 -12.59 -31.54
C SER A 78 -0.87 -13.88 -31.76
N HIS A 79 -1.50 -14.90 -32.37
CA HIS A 79 -0.90 -15.83 -33.34
C HIS A 79 -1.77 -17.09 -33.52
N LYS A 80 -2.82 -16.98 -34.33
CA LYS A 80 -3.21 -18.03 -35.27
C LYS A 80 -3.57 -17.39 -36.60
N GLN A 81 -2.56 -16.94 -37.32
CA GLN A 81 -2.63 -16.76 -38.77
C GLN A 81 -1.44 -17.48 -39.40
N SER A 82 -1.79 -18.27 -40.43
CA SER A 82 -1.01 -19.15 -41.31
C SER A 82 -0.49 -20.47 -40.74
#